data_AF-A0A3D3ZHH7-F1
#
_entry.id   AF-A0A3D3ZHH7-F1
#
_cell.length_a   1.000
_cell.length_b   1.000
_cell.length_c   1.000
_cell.angle_alpha   90.00
_cell.angle_beta   90.00
_cell.angle_gamma   90.00
#
_symmetry.space_group_name_H-M   'P 1'
#
loop_
_entity.id
_entity.type
_entity.pdbx_description
1 polymer ?
#
loop_
_entity_poly.entity_id
_entity_poly.type
_entity_poly.pdbx_seq_one_letter_code
_entity_poly.pdbx_strand_id
1 'polypeptide(L)'
;VLAARVDLLSPIEKRVLQHACIIGRTFWLSALIEIASDLPTSTIVETLDSLIQRDFIVVAEKQARSPVENDQVFTFKHVLIRDVVYNNIPRMRRSQEHAQLALWLEEKIKGNAEPFAELLAYHYQQALSTWSAGFVPG
;
A
#
# COMPACT_ATOMS: atom_id res chain seq x y z
N VAL A 1 3.12 21.83 7.14
CA VAL A 1 4.25 21.09 7.77
C VAL A 1 4.35 19.65 7.29
N LEU A 2 3.26 18.85 7.22
CA LEU A 2 3.34 17.44 6.80
C LEU A 2 3.73 17.23 5.32
N ALA A 3 3.18 18.03 4.39
CA ALA A 3 3.59 18.00 2.98
C ALA A 3 5.09 18.29 2.82
N ALA A 4 5.60 19.32 3.50
CA ALA A 4 7.01 19.65 3.51
C ALA A 4 7.90 18.51 4.05
N ARG A 5 7.43 17.70 5.02
CA ARG A 5 8.16 16.50 5.47
C ARG A 5 8.25 15.46 4.36
N VAL A 6 7.14 15.21 3.65
CA VAL A 6 7.10 14.29 2.50
C VAL A 6 8.00 14.79 1.38
N ASP A 7 8.08 16.11 1.15
CA ASP A 7 8.92 16.69 0.11
C ASP A 7 10.42 16.43 0.32
N LEU A 8 10.85 16.35 1.59
CA LEU A 8 12.23 16.03 2.00
C LEU A 8 12.58 14.53 1.94
N LEU A 9 11.67 13.67 1.50
CA LEU A 9 11.96 12.27 1.26
C LEU A 9 12.72 12.11 -0.06
N SER A 10 13.67 11.18 -0.07
CA SER A 10 14.33 10.73 -1.29
C SER A 10 13.31 10.09 -2.26
N PRO A 11 13.63 9.98 -3.56
CA PRO A 11 12.73 9.34 -4.52
C PRO A 11 12.35 7.90 -4.13
N ILE A 12 13.28 7.14 -3.55
CA ILE A 12 13.04 5.75 -3.13
C ILE A 12 12.10 5.67 -1.92
N GLU A 13 12.29 6.53 -0.91
CA GLU A 13 11.39 6.62 0.24
C GLU A 13 9.97 7.05 -0.17
N LYS A 14 9.87 8.03 -1.08
CA LYS A 14 8.57 8.44 -1.64
C LYS A 14 7.90 7.27 -2.34
N ARG A 15 8.64 6.52 -3.15
CA ARG A 15 8.11 5.38 -3.89
C ARG A 15 7.61 4.27 -2.95
N VAL A 16 8.39 3.91 -1.94
CA VAL A 16 8.00 2.94 -0.92
C VAL A 16 6.75 3.38 -0.16
N LEU A 17 6.67 4.64 0.28
CA LEU A 17 5.45 5.14 0.94
C LEU A 17 4.24 5.19 0.00
N GLN A 18 4.43 5.42 -1.30
CA GLN A 18 3.35 5.40 -2.29
C GLN A 18 2.76 4.00 -2.43
N HIS A 19 3.58 2.95 -2.53
CA HIS A 19 3.08 1.58 -2.53
C HIS A 19 2.41 1.23 -1.19
N ALA A 20 3.05 1.57 -0.07
CA ALA A 20 2.52 1.30 1.27
C ALA A 20 1.14 1.96 1.50
N CYS A 21 0.93 3.19 1.03
CA CYS A 21 -0.33 3.90 1.24
C CYS A 21 -1.51 3.33 0.42
N ILE A 22 -1.22 2.63 -0.69
CA ILE A 22 -2.20 1.87 -1.47
C ILE A 22 -2.67 0.65 -0.69
N ILE A 23 -1.74 -0.04 -0.03
CA ILE A 23 -2.05 -1.19 0.85
C ILE A 23 -2.95 -0.76 1.99
N GLY A 24 -2.60 0.33 2.67
CA GLY A 24 -3.46 0.92 3.67
C GLY A 24 -2.73 1.77 4.70
N ARG A 25 -3.45 2.17 5.74
CA ARG A 25 -2.84 2.82 6.92
C ARG A 25 -1.93 1.85 7.67
N THR A 26 -2.33 0.59 7.73
CA THR A 26 -1.55 -0.52 8.25
C THR A 26 -1.30 -1.45 7.07
N PHE A 27 -0.07 -1.88 6.88
CA PHE A 27 0.36 -2.63 5.70
C PHE A 27 1.35 -3.73 6.09
N TRP A 28 1.45 -4.74 5.23
CA TRP A 28 2.28 -5.92 5.45
C TRP A 28 3.52 -5.91 4.56
N LEU A 29 4.63 -6.44 5.05
CA LEU A 29 5.89 -6.48 4.31
C LEU A 29 5.74 -7.30 3.02
N SER A 30 5.09 -8.47 3.09
CA SER A 30 4.93 -9.33 1.90
C SER A 30 4.13 -8.65 0.79
N ALA A 31 3.05 -7.93 1.13
CA ALA A 31 2.26 -7.16 0.18
C ALA A 31 3.06 -6.00 -0.43
N LEU A 32 3.90 -5.33 0.37
CA LEU A 32 4.74 -4.26 -0.10
C LEU A 32 5.82 -4.77 -1.08
N ILE A 33 6.44 -5.91 -0.78
CA ILE A 33 7.42 -6.55 -1.66
C ILE A 33 6.75 -6.96 -2.99
N GLU A 34 5.52 -7.46 -2.95
CA GLU A 34 4.78 -7.82 -4.15
C GLU A 34 4.52 -6.59 -5.05
N ILE A 35 3.97 -5.51 -4.49
CA ILE A 35 3.54 -4.35 -5.29
C ILE A 35 4.76 -3.53 -5.73
N ALA A 36 5.80 -3.45 -4.91
CA ALA A 36 7.04 -2.77 -5.23
C ALA A 36 8.06 -3.71 -5.90
N SER A 37 7.60 -4.66 -6.72
CA SER A 37 8.44 -5.69 -7.34
C SER A 37 9.54 -5.14 -8.26
N ASP A 38 9.46 -3.87 -8.63
CA ASP A 38 10.50 -3.17 -9.39
C ASP A 38 11.71 -2.75 -8.53
N LEU A 39 11.60 -2.88 -7.21
CA LEU A 39 12.66 -2.58 -6.24
C LEU A 39 13.23 -3.88 -5.64
N PRO A 40 14.56 -3.95 -5.40
CA PRO A 40 15.13 -5.06 -4.64
C PRO A 40 14.55 -5.13 -3.22
N THR A 41 14.27 -6.34 -2.72
CA THR A 41 13.76 -6.54 -1.36
C THR A 41 14.66 -5.91 -0.29
N SER A 42 15.99 -5.98 -0.45
CA SER A 42 16.93 -5.33 0.48
C SER A 42 16.73 -3.82 0.51
N THR A 43 16.54 -3.18 -0.65
CA THR A 43 16.26 -1.75 -0.74
C THR A 43 14.94 -1.38 -0.06
N ILE A 44 13.90 -2.22 -0.19
CA ILE A 44 12.62 -2.01 0.51
C ILE A 44 12.84 -2.04 2.02
N VAL A 45 13.52 -3.05 2.54
CA VAL A 45 13.78 -3.22 3.99
C VAL A 45 14.63 -2.06 4.54
N GLU A 46 15.73 -1.71 3.89
CA GLU A 46 16.56 -0.57 4.28
C GLU A 46 15.77 0.76 4.27
N THR A 47 14.89 0.92 3.29
CA THR A 47 14.03 2.11 3.20
C THR A 47 13.00 2.14 4.33
N LEU A 48 12.41 1.00 4.71
CA LEU A 48 11.50 0.92 5.85
C LEU A 48 12.20 1.30 7.16
N ASP A 49 13.43 0.83 7.38
CA ASP A 49 14.23 1.22 8.55
C ASP A 49 14.47 2.73 8.60
N SER A 50 14.83 3.35 7.47
CA SER A 50 14.98 4.80 7.37
C SER A 50 13.68 5.54 7.67
N LEU A 51 12.55 5.07 7.12
CA LEU A 51 11.23 5.66 7.34
C LEU A 51 10.75 5.53 8.80
N ILE A 52 11.16 4.48 9.51
CA ILE A 52 10.94 4.31 10.96
C ILE A 52 11.76 5.34 11.73
N GLN A 53 13.07 5.44 11.46
CA GLN A 53 13.95 6.41 12.12
C GLN A 53 13.48 7.86 11.92
N ARG A 54 12.86 8.14 10.77
CA ARG A 54 12.32 9.46 10.40
C ARG A 54 10.87 9.68 10.84
N ASP A 55 10.29 8.77 11.62
CA ASP A 55 8.95 8.86 12.19
C ASP A 55 7.80 8.96 11.16
N PHE A 56 7.95 8.33 9.99
CA PHE A 56 6.87 8.23 9.00
C PHE A 56 5.98 7.01 9.26
N ILE A 57 6.58 5.91 9.67
CA ILE A 57 5.92 4.64 9.97
C ILE A 57 6.46 4.07 11.29
N VAL A 58 5.74 3.13 11.86
CA VAL A 58 6.16 2.34 13.02
C VAL A 58 5.88 0.86 12.78
N VAL A 59 6.64 -0.03 13.43
CA VAL A 59 6.29 -1.45 13.49
C VAL A 59 5.05 -1.59 14.37
N ALA A 60 4.03 -2.30 13.87
CA ALA A 60 2.81 -2.53 14.61
C ALA A 60 2.99 -3.74 15.54
N GLU A 61 2.82 -3.53 16.85
CA GLU A 61 3.01 -4.57 17.88
C GLU A 61 1.89 -5.64 17.90
N LYS A 62 0.74 -5.35 17.26
CA LYS A 62 -0.41 -6.27 17.22
C LYS A 62 -0.51 -6.96 15.87
N GLN A 63 -0.99 -8.21 15.94
CA GLN A 63 -1.52 -9.01 14.84
C GLN A 63 -2.70 -8.28 14.19
N ALA A 64 -2.41 -7.24 13.40
CA ALA A 64 -3.34 -6.82 12.36
C ALA A 64 -3.59 -8.07 11.51
N ARG A 65 -4.86 -8.38 11.27
CA ARG A 65 -5.24 -9.57 10.51
C ARG A 65 -4.45 -9.58 9.21
N SER A 66 -3.53 -10.52 9.09
CA SER A 66 -2.61 -10.62 7.95
C SER A 66 -3.07 -11.77 7.07
N PRO A 67 -3.07 -11.60 5.74
CA PRO A 67 -3.30 -12.71 4.81
C PRO A 67 -2.13 -13.70 4.80
N VAL A 68 -0.98 -13.33 5.39
CA VAL A 68 0.23 -14.15 5.49
C VAL A 68 0.62 -14.34 6.97
N GLU A 69 0.85 -15.58 7.38
CA GLU A 69 1.27 -15.90 8.76
C GLU A 69 2.64 -15.29 9.10
N ASN A 70 2.78 -14.77 10.31
CA ASN A 70 4.01 -14.16 10.85
C ASN A 70 4.60 -13.01 9.99
N ASP A 71 3.77 -12.36 9.17
CA ASP A 71 4.22 -11.23 8.37
C ASP A 71 4.52 -10.00 9.25
N GLN A 72 5.51 -9.23 8.84
CA GLN A 72 5.86 -7.99 9.52
C GLN A 72 4.88 -6.90 9.16
N VAL A 73 4.31 -6.26 10.18
CA VAL A 73 3.26 -5.25 10.02
C VAL A 73 3.81 -3.87 10.36
N PHE A 74 3.49 -2.90 9.51
CA PHE A 74 3.84 -1.51 9.70
C PHE A 74 2.58 -0.65 9.70
N THR A 75 2.67 0.53 10.30
CA THR A 75 1.57 1.51 10.32
C THR A 75 2.12 2.91 10.13
N PHE A 76 1.45 3.71 9.30
CA PHE A 76 1.74 5.14 9.18
C PHE A 76 1.53 5.82 10.54
N LYS A 77 2.56 6.53 11.01
CA LYS A 77 2.51 7.24 12.30
C LYS A 77 1.40 8.30 12.32
N HIS A 78 1.12 8.92 11.17
CA HIS A 78 0.05 9.90 11.00
C HIS A 78 -0.76 9.64 9.72
N VAL A 79 -2.09 9.58 9.85
CA VAL A 79 -2.99 9.35 8.69
C VAL A 79 -2.84 10.43 7.61
N LEU A 80 -2.60 11.68 8.01
CA LEU A 80 -2.39 12.77 7.06
C LEU A 80 -1.14 12.60 6.19
N ILE A 81 -0.09 11.91 6.66
CA ILE A 81 1.08 11.60 5.83
C ILE A 81 0.67 10.63 4.72
N ARG A 82 -0.06 9.56 5.08
CA ARG A 82 -0.60 8.61 4.10
C ARG A 82 -1.45 9.34 3.07
N ASP A 83 -2.35 10.22 3.50
CA ASP A 83 -3.28 10.89 2.60
C ASP A 83 -2.56 11.84 1.63
N VAL A 84 -1.54 12.58 2.11
CA VAL A 84 -0.68 13.41 1.25
C VAL A 84 0.03 12.55 0.21
N VAL A 85 0.62 11.42 0.62
CA VAL A 85 1.33 10.52 -0.27
C VAL A 85 0.38 9.90 -1.31
N TYR A 86 -0.79 9.42 -0.88
CA TYR A 86 -1.81 8.79 -1.71
C TYR A 86 -2.36 9.75 -2.77
N ASN A 87 -2.65 11.00 -2.38
CA ASN A 87 -3.17 12.01 -3.30
C ASN A 87 -2.16 12.45 -4.36
N ASN A 88 -0.86 12.25 -4.12
CA ASN A 88 0.20 12.52 -5.09
C ASN A 88 0.43 11.36 -6.08
N ILE A 89 -0.32 10.25 -5.99
CA ILE A 89 -0.21 9.14 -6.95
C ILE A 89 -1.15 9.38 -8.14
N PRO A 90 -0.65 9.29 -9.39
CA PRO A 90 -1.49 9.36 -10.58
C PRO A 90 -2.66 8.37 -10.53
N ARG A 91 -3.85 8.81 -10.94
CA ARG A 91 -5.09 8.01 -10.84
C ARG A 91 -4.96 6.63 -11.50
N MET A 92 -4.35 6.57 -12.69
CA MET A 92 -4.15 5.31 -13.42
C MET A 92 -3.29 4.33 -12.62
N ARG A 93 -2.18 4.81 -12.04
CA ARG A 93 -1.29 4.01 -11.22
C ARG A 93 -1.99 3.51 -9.94
N ARG A 94 -2.81 4.36 -9.30
CA ARG A 94 -3.63 3.91 -8.16
C ARG A 94 -4.55 2.76 -8.53
N SER A 95 -5.27 2.88 -9.64
CA SER A 95 -6.17 1.84 -10.15
C SER A 95 -5.43 0.51 -10.38
N GLN A 96 -4.26 0.57 -11.03
CA GLN A 96 -3.44 -0.62 -11.30
C GLN A 96 -2.92 -1.29 -10.02
N GLU A 97 -2.35 -0.52 -9.08
CA GLU A 97 -1.82 -1.08 -7.83
C GLU A 97 -2.93 -1.61 -6.92
N HIS A 98 -4.10 -0.97 -6.88
CA HIS A 98 -5.27 -1.50 -6.18
C HIS A 98 -5.72 -2.85 -6.77
N ALA A 99 -5.71 -3.00 -8.10
CA ALA A 99 -6.03 -4.27 -8.75
C ALA A 99 -5.00 -5.36 -8.43
N GLN A 100 -3.71 -5.04 -8.54
CA GLN A 100 -2.62 -5.97 -8.22
C GLN A 100 -2.71 -6.47 -6.78
N LEU A 101 -2.96 -5.57 -5.82
CA LEU A 101 -3.12 -5.93 -4.42
C LEU A 101 -4.36 -6.82 -4.18
N ALA A 102 -5.48 -6.52 -4.84
CA ALA A 102 -6.69 -7.35 -4.71
C ALA A 102 -6.42 -8.79 -5.17
N LEU A 103 -5.77 -8.96 -6.33
CA LEU A 103 -5.39 -10.27 -6.86
C LEU A 103 -4.42 -11.02 -5.94
N TRP A 104 -3.42 -10.32 -5.42
CA TRP A 104 -2.49 -10.89 -4.45
C TRP A 104 -3.20 -11.33 -3.17
N LEU A 105 -4.12 -10.53 -2.65
CA LEU A 105 -4.91 -10.86 -1.47
C LEU A 105 -5.74 -12.13 -1.69
N GLU A 106 -6.43 -12.26 -2.84
CA GLU A 106 -7.19 -13.46 -3.20
C GLU A 106 -6.30 -14.71 -3.24
N GLU A 107 -5.10 -14.58 -3.80
CA GLU A 107 -4.13 -15.68 -3.87
C GLU A 107 -3.66 -16.15 -2.49
N LYS A 108 -3.44 -15.23 -1.54
CA LYS A 108 -2.94 -15.58 -0.21
C LYS A 108 -4.00 -16.18 0.70
N ILE A 109 -5.26 -15.74 0.58
CA ILE A 109 -6.33 -16.19 1.48
C ILE A 109 -6.92 -17.56 1.11
N LYS A 110 -6.65 -18.10 -0.10
CA LYS A 110 -6.96 -19.48 -0.58
C LYS A 110 -8.28 -20.10 -0.05
N GLY A 111 -9.37 -19.33 -0.02
CA GLY A 111 -10.70 -19.80 0.39
C GLY A 111 -11.18 -19.35 1.77
N ASN A 112 -10.35 -18.69 2.59
CA ASN A 112 -10.78 -18.01 3.82
C ASN A 112 -11.04 -16.52 3.56
N ALA A 113 -11.96 -16.23 2.62
CA ALA A 113 -12.16 -14.88 2.10
C ALA A 113 -13.08 -14.00 2.96
N GLU A 114 -14.02 -14.58 3.71
CA GLU A 114 -14.96 -13.87 4.59
C GLU A 114 -14.25 -12.83 5.49
N PRO A 115 -13.13 -13.18 6.16
CA PRO A 115 -12.26 -12.25 6.87
C PRO A 115 -11.81 -10.97 6.16
N PHE A 116 -11.67 -11.02 4.83
CA PHE A 116 -11.05 -10.00 4.00
C PHE A 116 -12.03 -9.47 2.94
N ALA A 117 -13.31 -9.87 2.98
CA ALA A 117 -14.29 -9.54 1.95
C ALA A 117 -14.47 -8.03 1.78
N GLU A 118 -14.56 -7.28 2.88
CA GLU A 118 -14.65 -5.81 2.84
C GLU A 118 -13.38 -5.17 2.25
N LEU A 119 -12.22 -5.72 2.59
CA LEU A 119 -10.94 -5.21 2.10
C LEU A 119 -10.80 -5.47 0.59
N LEU A 120 -11.11 -6.68 0.13
CA LEU A 120 -11.13 -7.03 -1.28
C LEU A 120 -12.10 -6.14 -2.07
N ALA A 121 -13.33 -5.98 -1.58
CA ALA A 121 -14.32 -5.11 -2.21
C ALA A 121 -13.81 -3.67 -2.33
N TYR A 122 -13.17 -3.14 -1.28
CA TYR A 122 -12.55 -1.82 -1.31
C TYR A 122 -11.47 -1.71 -2.39
N HIS A 123 -10.52 -2.66 -2.45
CA HIS A 123 -9.45 -2.60 -3.45
C HIS A 123 -9.97 -2.76 -4.88
N TYR A 124 -10.92 -3.66 -5.13
CA TYR A 124 -11.56 -3.78 -6.45
C TYR A 124 -12.36 -2.53 -6.84
N GLN A 125 -13.07 -1.90 -5.90
CA GLN A 125 -13.77 -0.64 -6.17
C GLN A 125 -12.79 0.48 -6.54
N GLN A 126 -11.67 0.60 -5.81
CA GLN A 126 -10.64 1.58 -6.14
C GLN A 126 -9.95 1.29 -7.47
N ALA A 127 -9.74 0.01 -7.81
CA ALA A 127 -9.23 -0.41 -9.11
C ALA A 127 -10.14 0.05 -10.26
N LEU A 128 -11.47 0.00 -10.06
CA LEU A 128 -12.47 0.43 -11.04
C LEU A 128 -12.76 1.93 -11.00
N SER A 129 -12.19 2.71 -10.08
CA SER A 129 -12.50 4.14 -9.92
C SER A 129 -12.09 5.02 -11.12
N THR A 130 -11.20 4.52 -11.98
CA THR A 130 -10.80 5.13 -13.25
C THR A 130 -11.73 4.76 -14.42
N TRP A 131 -12.62 3.79 -14.23
CA TRP A 131 -13.66 3.45 -15.20
C TRP A 131 -14.67 4.58 -15.23
N SER A 132 -14.62 5.37 -16.30
CA SER A 132 -15.75 6.23 -16.67
C SER A 132 -16.71 5.39 -17.51
N ALA A 133 -18.00 5.44 -17.20
CA ALA A 133 -19.06 4.75 -17.94
C ALA A 133 -19.26 5.27 -19.39
N GLY A 134 -18.25 5.92 -19.98
CA GLY A 134 -18.30 6.58 -21.29
C GLY A 134 -17.52 5.90 -22.41
N PHE A 135 -16.88 4.75 -22.20
CA PHE A 135 -16.18 4.03 -23.27
C PHE A 135 -16.89 2.72 -23.62
N VAL A 136 -17.83 2.80 -24.56
CA VAL A 136 -18.27 1.67 -25.38
C VAL A 136 -17.63 1.88 -26.75
N PRO A 137 -16.58 1.14 -27.14
CA PRO A 137 -16.13 1.12 -28.52
C PRO A 137 -17.20 0.39 -29.34
N GLY A 138 -17.83 1.12 -30.27
CA GLY A 138 -18.68 0.55 -31.31
C GLY A 138 -17.88 -0.05 -32.45
#